data_AF-A0A2S7WJD0-F1
#
_entry.id   AF-A0A2S7WJD0-F1
#
_cell.length_a   1.000
_cell.length_b   1.000
_cell.length_c   1.000
_cell.angle_alpha   90.00
_cell.angle_beta   90.00
_cell.angle_gamma   90.00
#
_symmetry.space_group_name_H-M   'P 1'
#
loop_
_entity.id
_entity.type
_entity.pdbx_description
1 polymer ?
#
loop_
_entity_poly.entity_id
_entity_poly.type
_entity_poly.pdbx_seq_one_letter_code
_entity_poly.pdbx_strand_id
1 'polypeptide(L)'
;MQIIGYIILFYVGFYFYRLAENYKKNKWLLALVGLLTFFLGYFVYLIYYRFFVFEELDDFTYPEIGFKSFLVGIITTFILFQILNIVWGRKLKKSESEVDKIGKL
;
A
#
# COMPACT_ATOMS: atom_id res chain seq x y z
N MET A 1 10.03 -9.54 -17.11
CA MET A 1 8.95 -9.22 -16.14
C MET A 1 9.41 -9.26 -14.68
N GLN A 2 10.24 -10.22 -14.24
CA GLN A 2 10.59 -10.38 -12.81
C GLN A 2 11.36 -9.18 -12.21
N ILE A 3 12.34 -8.61 -12.93
CA ILE A 3 13.16 -7.48 -12.44
C ILE A 3 12.30 -6.23 -12.14
N ILE A 4 11.33 -5.94 -13.01
CA ILE A 4 10.43 -4.80 -12.85
C ILE A 4 9.58 -4.95 -11.58
N GLY A 5 9.11 -6.17 -11.30
CA GLY A 5 8.40 -6.48 -10.07
C GLY A 5 9.22 -6.19 -8.82
N TYR A 6 10.48 -6.64 -8.78
CA TYR A 6 11.37 -6.38 -7.65
C TYR A 6 11.67 -4.89 -7.45
N ILE A 7 11.85 -4.15 -8.55
CA ILE A 7 12.03 -2.69 -8.49
C ILE A 7 10.80 -2.04 -7.85
N ILE A 8 9.60 -2.43 -8.26
CA ILE A 8 8.36 -1.87 -7.71
C ILE A 8 8.21 -2.21 -6.23
N LEU A 9 8.49 -3.46 -5.83
CA LEU A 9 8.45 -3.88 -4.42
C LEU A 9 9.46 -3.10 -3.56
N PHE A 10 10.67 -2.86 -4.08
CA PHE A 10 11.67 -2.02 -3.42
C PHE A 10 11.14 -0.61 -3.21
N TYR A 11 10.56 0.02 -4.23
CA TYR A 11 9.98 1.36 -4.10
C TYR A 11 8.80 1.38 -3.12
N VAL A 12 7.91 0.39 -3.15
CA VAL A 12 6.81 0.27 -2.19
C VAL A 12 7.34 0.27 -0.75
N GLY A 13 8.31 -0.60 -0.44
CA GLY A 13 8.92 -0.65 0.89
C GLY A 13 9.59 0.68 1.26
N PHE A 14 10.35 1.27 0.33
CA PHE A 14 11.05 2.54 0.53
C PHE A 14 10.10 3.72 0.79
N TYR A 15 8.99 3.82 0.07
CA TYR A 15 8.01 4.89 0.29
C TYR A 15 7.33 4.75 1.64
N PHE A 16 6.94 3.53 2.04
CA PHE A 16 6.36 3.30 3.37
C PHE A 16 7.39 3.53 4.48
N TYR A 17 8.65 3.18 4.28
CA TYR A 17 9.74 3.51 5.20
C TYR A 17 9.83 5.03 5.41
N ARG A 18 9.87 5.81 4.33
CA ARG A 18 9.95 7.28 4.39
C ARG A 18 8.70 7.91 5.01
N LEU A 19 7.52 7.33 4.75
CA LEU A 19 6.28 7.74 5.39
C LEU A 19 6.38 7.58 6.91
N ALA A 20 6.84 6.42 7.38
CA ALA A 20 7.04 6.20 8.82
C ALA A 20 8.03 7.19 9.41
N GLU A 21 9.13 7.48 8.71
CA GLU A 21 10.13 8.45 9.16
C GLU A 21 9.54 9.86 9.34
N ASN A 22 8.78 10.34 8.35
CA ASN A 22 8.12 11.66 8.40
C ASN A 22 7.15 11.78 9.59
N TYR A 23 6.46 10.68 9.94
CA TYR A 23 5.46 10.66 11.01
C TYR A 23 5.99 10.09 12.33
N LYS A 24 7.32 9.95 12.50
CA LYS A 24 7.99 9.39 13.68
C LYS A 24 7.41 8.03 14.12
N LYS A 25 7.09 7.16 13.16
CA LYS A 25 6.62 5.78 13.36
C LYS A 25 7.75 4.76 13.15
N ASN A 26 7.50 3.51 13.50
CA ASN A 26 8.47 2.43 13.28
C ASN A 26 8.68 2.18 11.78
N LYS A 27 9.88 2.51 11.29
CA LYS A 27 10.22 2.51 9.86
C LYS A 27 10.19 1.12 9.24
N TRP A 28 10.76 0.13 9.94
CA TRP A 28 10.85 -1.25 9.47
C TRP A 28 9.50 -1.94 9.42
N LEU A 29 8.69 -1.76 10.47
CA LEU A 29 7.35 -2.33 10.52
C LEU A 29 6.50 -1.77 9.38
N LEU A 30 6.55 -0.45 9.15
CA LEU A 30 5.72 0.15 8.11
C LEU A 30 6.17 -0.22 6.70
N ALA A 31 7.47 -0.32 6.45
CA ALA A 31 8.00 -0.84 5.19
C ALA A 31 7.46 -2.26 4.91
N LEU A 32 7.48 -3.14 5.93
CA LEU A 32 6.92 -4.49 5.83
C LEU A 32 5.40 -4.47 5.58
N VAL A 33 4.66 -3.58 6.24
CA VAL A 33 3.21 -3.42 5.99
C VAL A 33 2.93 -3.03 4.54
N GLY A 34 3.73 -2.13 3.95
CA GLY A 34 3.60 -1.77 2.53
C GLY A 34 3.78 -2.99 1.61
N LEU A 35 4.83 -3.77 1.83
CA LEU A 35 5.09 -5.02 1.10
C LEU A 35 3.96 -6.04 1.28
N LEU A 36 3.51 -6.28 2.51
CA LEU A 36 2.40 -7.21 2.80
C LEU A 36 1.10 -6.75 2.14
N THR A 37 0.84 -5.45 2.10
CA THR A 37 -0.36 -4.88 1.46
C THR A 37 -0.36 -5.14 -0.04
N PHE A 38 0.79 -5.05 -0.70
CA PHE A 38 0.91 -5.40 -2.11
C PHE A 38 0.51 -6.86 -2.35
N PHE A 39 1.08 -7.79 -1.57
CA PHE A 39 0.76 -9.21 -1.70
C PHE A 39 -0.70 -9.50 -1.35
N LEU A 40 -1.25 -8.84 -0.32
CA LEU A 40 -2.67 -8.96 0.01
C LEU A 40 -3.56 -8.53 -1.16
N GLY A 41 -3.31 -7.37 -1.77
CA GLY A 41 -4.07 -6.92 -2.93
C GLY A 41 -3.96 -7.91 -4.12
N TYR A 42 -2.77 -8.41 -4.38
CA TYR A 42 -2.52 -9.42 -5.41
C TYR A 42 -3.32 -10.70 -5.17
N PHE A 43 -3.22 -11.30 -3.98
CA PHE A 43 -3.92 -12.54 -3.65
C PHE A 43 -5.43 -12.37 -3.54
N VAL A 44 -5.91 -11.23 -3.02
CA VAL A 44 -7.34 -10.93 -2.98
C VAL A 44 -7.94 -10.90 -4.38
N TYR A 45 -7.24 -10.34 -5.37
CA TYR A 45 -7.72 -10.37 -6.75
C TYR A 45 -7.73 -11.79 -7.33
N LEU A 46 -6.73 -12.60 -7.07
CA LEU A 46 -6.71 -14.01 -7.51
C LEU A 46 -7.89 -14.80 -6.93
N ILE A 47 -8.15 -14.63 -5.62
CA ILE A 47 -9.29 -15.24 -4.94
C ILE A 47 -10.59 -14.71 -5.55
N TYR A 48 -10.71 -13.40 -5.74
CA TYR A 48 -11.87 -12.78 -6.36
C TYR A 48 -12.15 -13.40 -7.75
N TYR A 49 -11.13 -13.47 -8.61
CA TYR A 49 -11.31 -14.03 -9.94
C TYR A 49 -11.74 -15.50 -9.87
N ARG A 50 -11.10 -16.32 -9.02
CA ARG A 50 -11.43 -17.75 -8.87
C ARG A 50 -12.86 -18.02 -8.41
N PHE A 51 -13.42 -17.18 -7.54
CA PHE A 51 -14.74 -17.43 -6.94
C PHE A 51 -15.88 -16.70 -7.66
N PHE A 52 -15.61 -15.56 -8.28
CA PHE A 52 -16.65 -14.70 -8.84
C PHE A 52 -16.65 -14.65 -10.38
N VAL A 53 -15.55 -15.05 -11.03
CA VAL A 53 -15.46 -15.11 -12.49
C VAL A 53 -15.56 -16.57 -12.92
N PHE A 54 -16.72 -16.93 -13.47
CA PHE A 54 -17.03 -18.27 -13.97
C PHE A 54 -16.57 -18.45 -15.42
N GLU A 55 -15.33 -18.08 -15.72
CA GLU A 55 -14.71 -18.32 -17.03
C GLU A 55 -13.86 -19.60 -16.98
N GLU A 56 -13.88 -20.37 -18.07
CA GLU A 56 -12.95 -21.47 -18.25
C GLU A 56 -11.53 -20.91 -18.37
N LEU A 57 -10.64 -21.34 -17.47
CA LEU A 57 -9.25 -20.91 -17.47
C LEU A 57 -8.51 -21.61 -18.60
N ASP A 58 -8.16 -20.86 -19.64
CA ASP A 58 -7.24 -21.30 -20.68
C ASP A 58 -5.84 -20.69 -20.51
N ASP A 59 -4.89 -21.16 -21.32
CA ASP A 59 -3.49 -20.72 -21.27
C ASP A 59 -3.30 -19.22 -21.58
N PHE A 60 -4.25 -18.60 -22.30
CA PHE A 60 -4.22 -17.18 -22.63
C PHE A 60 -4.74 -16.29 -21.50
N THR A 61 -5.60 -16.84 -20.63
CA THR A 61 -6.23 -16.12 -19.52
C THR A 61 -5.27 -15.94 -18.34
N TYR A 62 -4.38 -16.90 -18.07
CA TYR A 62 -3.45 -16.81 -16.92
C TYR A 62 -2.55 -15.56 -16.90
N PRO A 63 -1.88 -15.17 -18.02
CA PRO A 63 -1.07 -13.96 -18.04
C PRO A 63 -1.88 -12.69 -17.79
N GLU A 64 -3.13 -12.64 -18.28
CA GLU A 64 -4.03 -11.51 -18.09
C GLU A 64 -4.44 -11.36 -16.61
N ILE A 65 -4.84 -12.46 -15.97
CA ILE A 65 -5.16 -12.48 -14.53
C ILE A 65 -3.92 -12.04 -13.73
N GLY A 66 -2.73 -12.56 -14.06
CA GLY A 66 -1.50 -12.19 -13.37
C GLY A 66 -1.19 -10.70 -13.46
N PHE A 67 -1.34 -10.11 -14.65
CA PHE A 67 -1.15 -8.68 -14.86
C PHE A 67 -2.18 -7.82 -14.12
N LYS A 68 -3.47 -8.19 -14.15
CA LYS A 68 -4.52 -7.49 -13.40
C LYS A 68 -4.28 -7.60 -11.88
N SER A 69 -3.92 -8.78 -11.38
CA SER A 69 -3.57 -9.01 -9.98
C SER A 69 -2.42 -8.10 -9.54
N PHE A 70 -1.39 -7.99 -10.38
CA PHE A 70 -0.24 -7.13 -10.16
C PHE A 70 -0.65 -5.65 -10.03
N LEU A 71 -1.48 -5.15 -10.95
CA LEU A 71 -2.01 -3.79 -10.88
C LEU A 71 -2.85 -3.55 -9.62
N VAL A 72 -3.71 -4.51 -9.24
CA VAL A 72 -4.50 -4.43 -8.01
C VAL A 72 -3.61 -4.36 -6.77
N GLY A 73 -2.51 -5.13 -6.72
CA GLY A 73 -1.50 -5.03 -5.67
C GLY A 73 -0.91 -3.61 -5.55
N ILE A 74 -0.55 -2.97 -6.68
CA ILE A 74 -0.06 -1.59 -6.71
C ILE A 74 -1.13 -0.61 -6.21
N ILE A 75 -2.34 -0.69 -6.76
CA ILE A 75 -3.44 0.22 -6.41
C ILE A 75 -3.78 0.11 -4.93
N THR A 76 -3.90 -1.10 -4.39
CA THR A 76 -4.20 -1.35 -2.97
C THR A 76 -3.14 -0.72 -2.08
N THR A 77 -1.86 -0.92 -2.43
CA THR A 77 -0.72 -0.33 -1.71
C THR A 77 -0.74 1.20 -1.76
N PHE A 78 -1.03 1.78 -2.93
CA PHE A 78 -1.14 3.23 -3.10
C PHE A 78 -2.30 3.82 -2.28
N ILE A 79 -3.46 3.18 -2.30
CA ILE A 79 -4.62 3.59 -1.49
C ILE A 79 -4.25 3.58 0.00
N LEU A 80 -3.64 2.50 0.49
CA LEU A 80 -3.22 2.44 1.89
C LEU A 80 -2.22 3.55 2.23
N PHE A 81 -1.23 3.79 1.36
CA PHE A 81 -0.25 4.86 1.54
C PHE A 81 -0.93 6.23 1.70
N GLN A 82 -1.89 6.55 0.81
CA GLN A 82 -2.63 7.81 0.87
C GLN A 82 -3.47 7.93 2.15
N ILE A 83 -4.16 6.86 2.54
CA ILE A 83 -4.96 6.84 3.78
C ILE A 83 -4.06 7.12 4.98
N LEU A 84 -2.93 6.43 5.11
CA LEU A 84 -1.99 6.63 6.21
C LEU A 84 -1.42 8.05 6.22
N ASN A 85 -1.02 8.57 5.06
CA ASN A 85 -0.51 9.92 4.93
C ASN A 85 -1.55 10.97 5.37
N ILE A 86 -2.81 10.82 4.95
CA ILE A 86 -3.89 11.74 5.34
C ILE A 86 -4.19 11.63 6.84
N VAL A 87 -4.33 10.41 7.37
CA VAL A 87 -4.67 10.16 8.77
C VAL A 87 -3.59 10.71 9.71
N TRP A 88 -2.32 10.50 9.38
CA TRP A 88 -1.22 10.99 10.21
C TRP A 88 -0.94 12.49 10.01
N GLY A 89 -1.12 13.01 8.79
CA GLY A 89 -1.05 14.44 8.51
C GLY A 89 -2.06 15.25 9.32
N ARG A 90 -3.28 14.73 9.50
CA ARG A 90 -4.30 15.35 10.36
C ARG A 90 -3.91 15.35 11.84
N LYS A 91 -3.25 14.29 12.32
CA LYS A 91 -2.83 14.19 13.73
C LYS A 91 -1.72 15.19 14.09
N LEU A 92 -0.75 15.41 13.19
CA LEU A 92 0.30 16.42 13.40
C LEU A 92 -0.26 17.85 13.50
N LYS A 93 -1.12 18.25 12.55
CA LYS A 93 -1.72 19.60 12.57
C LYS A 93 -2.52 19.88 13.84
N LYS A 94 -3.23 18.87 14.37
CA LYS A 94 -4.00 19.02 15.61
C LYS A 94 -3.09 19.26 16.81
N SER A 95 -1.98 18.53 16.91
CA SER A 95 -0.99 18.70 17.98
C SER A 95 -0.38 20.10 18.03
N GLU A 96 0.00 20.69 16.90
CA GLU A 96 0.58 22.04 16.87
C GLU A 96 -0.45 23.09 17.30
N SER A 97 -1.71 22.95 16.87
CA SER A 97 -2.79 23.89 17.22
C SER A 97 -3.21 23.86 18.69
N GLU A 98 -2.95 22.77 19.42
CA GLU A 98 -3.23 22.66 20.85
C GLU A 98 -2.11 23.29 21.69
N VAL A 99 -0.84 23.14 21.29
CA VAL A 99 0.30 23.78 21.96
C VAL A 99 0.22 25.31 21.85
N ASP A 100 -0.16 25.82 20.69
CA ASP A 100 -0.28 27.26 20.43
C ASP A 100 -1.40 27.94 21.25
N LYS A 101 -2.37 27.16 21.75
CA LYS A 101 -3.42 27.64 22.64
C LYS A 101 -2.98 27.69 24.11
N ILE A 102 -2.04 26.85 24.53
CA ILE A 102 -1.51 26.84 25.89
C ILE A 102 -0.53 28.00 26.10
N GLY A 103 0.26 28.37 25.10
CA GLY A 103 1.20 29.50 25.17
C GLY A 103 0.56 30.89 25.08
N LYS A 104 -0.77 30.98 24.93
CA LYS A 104 -1.55 32.24 24.90
C LYS A 104 -2.34 32.50 26.19
N LEU A 105 -2.21 31.64 27.20
CA LEU A 105 -2.68 31.82 28.57
C LEU A 105 -1.55 32.38 29.43
#